data_AF-A0A356T2V3-F1
#
_entry.id   AF-A0A356T2V3-F1
#
_cell.length_a   1.000
_cell.length_b   1.000
_cell.length_c   1.000
_cell.angle_alpha   90.00
_cell.angle_beta   90.00
_cell.angle_gamma   90.00
#
_symmetry.space_group_name_H-M   'P 1'
#
loop_
_entity.id
_entity.type
_entity.pdbx_description
1 polymer ?
#
loop_
_entity_poly.entity_id
_entity_poly.type
_entity_poly.pdbx_seq_one_letter_code
_entity_poly.pdbx_strand_id
1 'polypeptide(L)'
;MFDMTRSRVVLSAPGLLITCLALGAPLAGCEPSGDGEPTEDPFVGRWAGQSLVDDFGFADGRDVRLDEVFELSADGTMRGDFAGWDPVTRCVVTYRLRGVWGTPEDDAIDVSWTSIRSGLTGCTDETLDAPDADVTAEEGELWNDELGGFWTVTGSNLRIAAANGTLAYTRVENDFVGSWTGQTLVDDLAFADGRDVALDEMFWLNQDGTMVGYFTGTDDVSGCTADYRLQGRWSLSADAIDVAWSSISSETFGCDDASLDEAPTEVVASEGDLWDEELDGEWVVEGDTLRISTSVGDTIEYARAL
;
A
#
# COMPACT_ATOMS: atom_id res chain seq x y z
N MET A 1 9.88 30.44 18.50
CA MET A 1 10.70 30.76 17.31
C MET A 1 11.69 29.61 17.20
N PHE A 2 11.19 28.48 16.72
CA PHE A 2 11.96 27.25 16.59
C PHE A 2 12.17 26.99 15.11
N ASP A 3 13.37 26.51 14.83
CA ASP A 3 14.02 26.34 13.54
C ASP A 3 13.31 25.21 12.78
N MET A 4 12.84 25.48 11.56
CA MET A 4 12.35 24.45 10.65
C MET A 4 13.57 23.66 10.18
N THR A 5 13.67 22.39 10.57
CA THR A 5 14.73 21.49 10.15
C THR A 5 14.64 21.31 8.62
N ARG A 6 15.52 21.99 7.89
CA ARG A 6 15.63 21.88 6.43
C ARG A 6 16.41 20.62 6.05
N SER A 7 15.83 19.80 5.20
CA SER A 7 16.51 18.66 4.58
C SER A 7 17.54 19.13 3.53
N ARG A 8 18.59 18.33 3.30
CA ARG A 8 19.75 18.54 2.43
C ARG A 8 20.00 17.27 1.62
N VAL A 9 20.06 17.37 0.31
CA VAL A 9 20.32 16.22 -0.58
C VAL A 9 21.79 16.20 -1.02
N VAL A 10 22.33 15.01 -1.30
CA VAL A 10 23.58 14.83 -2.06
C VAL A 10 23.29 13.93 -3.25
N LEU A 11 23.33 14.49 -4.45
CA LEU A 11 23.26 13.73 -5.71
C LEU A 11 24.53 12.87 -5.85
N SER A 12 24.42 11.55 -5.70
CA SER A 12 25.50 10.64 -6.13
C SER A 12 25.25 10.18 -7.56
N ALA A 13 26.01 10.74 -8.51
CA ALA A 13 26.04 10.25 -9.88
C ALA A 13 26.47 8.76 -9.93
N PRO A 14 25.96 7.96 -10.87
CA PRO A 14 26.35 6.55 -11.00
C PRO A 14 27.84 6.42 -11.37
N GLY A 15 28.46 5.37 -10.83
CA GLY A 15 29.90 5.10 -10.80
C GLY A 15 30.71 5.45 -12.05
N LEU A 16 31.65 6.39 -11.89
CA LEU A 16 32.75 6.63 -12.80
C LEU A 16 33.85 5.57 -12.56
N LEU A 17 33.73 4.42 -13.20
CA LEU A 17 34.80 3.41 -13.21
C LEU A 17 35.89 3.89 -14.20
N ILE A 18 36.87 4.64 -13.69
CA ILE A 18 38.03 5.10 -14.47
C ILE A 18 38.88 3.89 -14.84
N THR A 19 38.66 3.34 -16.03
CA THR A 19 39.57 2.39 -16.66
C THR A 19 40.37 3.13 -17.73
N CYS A 20 41.36 3.92 -17.30
CA CYS A 20 42.38 4.44 -18.21
C CYS A 20 43.52 3.42 -18.33
N LEU A 21 43.40 2.49 -19.28
CA LEU A 21 44.52 1.68 -19.77
C LEU A 21 44.83 2.02 -21.23
N ALA A 22 45.86 2.87 -21.36
CA ALA A 22 46.87 2.95 -22.42
C ALA A 22 46.50 2.57 -23.87
N LEU A 23 46.56 3.56 -24.77
CA LEU A 23 47.51 3.63 -25.90
C LEU A 23 47.35 4.98 -26.62
N GLY A 24 48.47 5.66 -26.87
CA GLY A 24 48.52 7.08 -27.20
C GLY A 24 47.79 7.53 -28.47
N ALA A 25 46.97 8.58 -28.32
CA ALA A 25 46.47 9.46 -29.38
C ALA A 25 46.05 10.82 -28.75
N PRO A 26 46.09 11.94 -29.49
CA PRO A 26 45.99 13.29 -28.93
C PRO A 26 44.61 13.62 -28.36
N LEU A 27 44.59 14.39 -27.26
CA LEU A 27 43.41 14.92 -26.57
C LEU A 27 42.64 15.90 -27.46
N ALA A 28 41.71 15.39 -28.26
CA ALA A 28 40.63 16.18 -28.85
C ALA A 28 39.48 15.24 -29.23
N GLY A 29 38.35 15.30 -28.53
CA GLY A 29 37.11 14.62 -28.95
C GLY A 29 36.42 13.68 -27.96
N CYS A 30 36.63 13.80 -26.64
CA CYS A 30 35.74 13.20 -25.65
C CYS A 30 34.82 14.28 -25.06
N GLU A 31 33.95 14.86 -25.89
CA GLU A 31 32.72 15.47 -25.38
C GLU A 31 31.66 14.37 -25.37
N PRO A 32 31.06 14.05 -24.20
CA PRO A 32 29.88 13.20 -24.20
C PRO A 32 28.77 13.94 -24.95
N SER A 33 28.42 13.41 -26.12
CA SER A 33 27.26 13.87 -26.86
C SER A 33 26.00 13.28 -26.22
N GLY A 34 25.18 14.15 -25.62
CA GLY A 34 23.78 13.84 -25.29
C GLY A 34 23.48 13.68 -23.79
N ASP A 35 23.83 14.70 -23.00
CA ASP A 35 23.12 15.01 -21.76
C ASP A 35 21.68 15.41 -22.13
N GLY A 36 20.79 14.43 -22.16
CA GLY A 36 19.39 14.71 -21.84
C GLY A 36 19.32 14.81 -20.33
N GLU A 37 19.25 16.03 -19.80
CA GLU A 37 18.68 16.24 -18.46
C GLU A 37 17.35 15.45 -18.41
N PRO A 38 17.07 14.67 -17.35
CA PRO A 38 15.72 14.17 -17.14
C PRO A 38 14.81 15.40 -17.16
N THR A 39 13.94 15.53 -18.17
CA THR A 39 13.02 16.66 -18.25
C THR A 39 11.94 16.60 -17.16
N GLU A 40 11.91 15.51 -16.41
CA GLU A 40 11.03 15.25 -15.28
C GLU A 40 11.89 15.08 -14.03
N ASP A 41 11.45 15.72 -12.94
CA ASP A 41 12.11 15.61 -11.64
C ASP A 41 12.21 14.12 -11.22
N PRO A 42 13.38 13.62 -10.80
CA PRO A 42 13.59 12.21 -10.48
C PRO A 42 12.74 11.71 -9.31
N PHE A 43 12.12 12.60 -8.53
CA PHE A 43 11.19 12.25 -7.47
C PHE A 43 9.76 12.02 -8.00
N VAL A 44 9.37 12.61 -9.13
CA VAL A 44 8.02 12.46 -9.71
C VAL A 44 7.75 11.01 -10.06
N GLY A 45 6.57 10.53 -9.68
CA GLY A 45 6.10 9.17 -9.90
C GLY A 45 5.64 8.49 -8.61
N ARG A 46 5.33 7.19 -8.76
CA ARG A 46 4.84 6.33 -7.67
C ARG A 46 5.99 5.52 -7.07
N TRP A 47 5.98 5.38 -5.76
CA TRP A 47 7.03 4.72 -4.97
C TRP A 47 6.39 3.76 -3.98
N ALA A 48 6.87 2.52 -3.94
CA ALA A 48 6.39 1.49 -3.03
C ALA A 48 7.50 1.03 -2.09
N GLY A 49 7.17 0.85 -0.82
CA GLY A 49 8.09 0.46 0.23
C GLY A 49 7.38 -0.25 1.37
N GLN A 50 8.16 -0.61 2.38
CA GLN A 50 7.68 -1.27 3.58
C GLN A 50 8.37 -0.67 4.80
N SER A 51 7.61 -0.46 5.86
CA SER A 51 8.12 -0.10 7.17
C SER A 51 7.65 -1.08 8.24
N LEU A 52 8.37 -1.08 9.37
CA LEU A 52 7.97 -1.74 10.60
C LEU A 52 7.74 -0.64 11.63
N VAL A 53 6.55 -0.60 12.18
CA VAL A 53 6.09 0.43 13.11
C VAL A 53 5.74 -0.23 14.44
N ASP A 54 6.36 0.20 15.53
CA ASP A 54 6.29 -0.44 16.85
C ASP A 54 5.59 0.42 17.92
N ASP A 55 5.08 1.58 17.55
CA ASP A 55 4.45 2.56 18.46
C ASP A 55 2.92 2.52 18.45
N PHE A 56 2.32 1.61 17.68
CA PHE A 56 0.89 1.37 17.68
C PHE A 56 0.40 0.90 19.06
N GLY A 57 -0.50 1.68 19.68
CA GLY A 57 -1.07 1.33 20.98
C GLY A 57 -1.82 -0.01 21.00
N PHE A 58 -2.41 -0.44 19.87
CA PHE A 58 -3.05 -1.76 19.76
C PHE A 58 -2.03 -2.90 19.64
N ALA A 59 -0.83 -2.62 19.14
CA ALA A 59 0.23 -3.59 18.93
C ALA A 59 1.40 -3.42 19.92
N ASP A 60 1.11 -3.10 21.19
CA ASP A 60 2.13 -2.76 22.20
C ASP A 60 3.37 -3.68 22.18
N GLY A 61 4.52 -3.08 21.84
CA GLY A 61 5.83 -3.71 21.77
C GLY A 61 6.03 -4.69 20.60
N ARG A 62 5.17 -4.66 19.58
CA ARG A 62 5.26 -5.50 18.37
C ARG A 62 5.34 -4.63 17.12
N ASP A 63 6.22 -5.04 16.21
CA ASP A 63 6.32 -4.44 14.89
C ASP A 63 5.07 -4.81 14.06
N VAL A 64 4.34 -3.79 13.61
CA VAL A 64 3.34 -3.91 12.57
C VAL A 64 3.99 -3.53 11.25
N ARG A 65 3.92 -4.42 10.26
CA ARG A 65 4.38 -4.12 8.90
C ARG A 65 3.34 -3.24 8.22
N LEU A 66 3.79 -2.09 7.72
CA LEU A 66 3.03 -1.28 6.77
C LEU A 66 3.58 -1.49 5.37
N ASP A 67 2.71 -1.86 4.44
CA ASP A 67 2.94 -1.75 3.01
C ASP A 67 2.57 -0.32 2.59
N GLU A 68 3.49 0.37 1.94
CA GLU A 68 3.38 1.80 1.66
C GLU A 68 3.46 2.08 0.17
N VAL A 69 2.53 2.87 -0.35
CA VAL A 69 2.62 3.47 -1.69
C VAL A 69 2.40 4.97 -1.58
N PHE A 70 3.26 5.76 -2.21
CA PHE A 70 3.00 7.19 -2.37
C PHE A 70 3.35 7.68 -3.76
N GLU A 71 2.76 8.81 -4.13
CA GLU A 71 2.91 9.46 -5.42
C GLU A 71 3.34 10.92 -5.22
N LEU A 72 4.38 11.32 -5.96
CA LEU A 72 4.76 12.73 -6.14
C LEU A 72 4.37 13.15 -7.55
N SER A 73 3.44 14.10 -7.65
CA SER A 73 2.96 14.63 -8.92
C SER A 73 3.78 15.84 -9.36
N ALA A 74 3.95 16.03 -10.66
CA ALA A 74 4.71 17.14 -11.23
C ALA A 74 4.13 18.54 -10.92
N ASP A 75 2.88 18.61 -10.46
CA ASP A 75 2.22 19.84 -10.03
C ASP A 75 2.56 20.25 -8.58
N GLY A 76 3.43 19.48 -7.91
CA GLY A 76 3.84 19.70 -6.52
C GLY A 76 2.86 19.11 -5.50
N THR A 77 1.87 18.32 -5.92
CA THR A 77 1.02 17.57 -5.00
C THR A 77 1.61 16.19 -4.69
N MET A 78 1.30 15.66 -3.51
CA MET A 78 1.67 14.30 -3.12
C MET A 78 0.51 13.59 -2.41
N ARG A 79 0.45 12.27 -2.58
CA ARG A 79 -0.52 11.38 -1.96
C ARG A 79 0.18 10.15 -1.43
N GLY A 80 -0.28 9.61 -0.31
CA GLY A 80 0.25 8.38 0.28
C GLY A 80 -0.89 7.48 0.74
N ASP A 81 -0.70 6.19 0.60
CA ASP A 81 -1.64 5.17 1.04
C ASP A 81 -0.85 3.99 1.63
N PHE A 82 -0.98 3.85 2.95
CA PHE A 82 -0.23 2.89 3.74
C PHE A 82 -1.19 2.00 4.48
N ALA A 83 -0.90 0.72 4.56
CA ALA A 83 -1.74 -0.19 5.29
C ALA A 83 -0.96 -1.35 5.87
N GLY A 84 -1.48 -1.89 6.96
CA GLY A 84 -0.91 -3.05 7.61
C GLY A 84 -1.89 -3.68 8.56
N TRP A 85 -1.49 -4.79 9.16
CA TRP A 85 -2.29 -5.45 10.18
C TRP A 85 -1.42 -6.22 11.16
N ASP A 86 -1.88 -6.29 12.41
CA ASP A 86 -1.24 -7.08 13.45
C ASP A 86 -1.89 -8.47 13.53
N PRO A 87 -1.15 -9.57 13.30
CA PRO A 87 -1.74 -10.91 13.33
C PRO A 87 -2.25 -11.33 14.73
N VAL A 88 -1.83 -10.64 15.79
CA VAL A 88 -2.25 -10.96 17.17
C VAL A 88 -3.58 -10.29 17.51
N THR A 89 -3.72 -8.99 17.26
CA THR A 89 -4.96 -8.24 17.54
C THR A 89 -5.93 -8.21 16.35
N ARG A 90 -5.50 -8.69 15.18
CA ARG A 90 -6.22 -8.67 13.89
C ARG A 90 -6.56 -7.27 13.36
N CYS A 91 -6.26 -6.23 14.12
CA CYS A 91 -6.46 -4.85 13.72
C CYS A 91 -5.78 -4.56 12.38
N VAL A 92 -6.56 -4.10 11.42
CA VAL A 92 -6.08 -3.51 10.17
C VAL A 92 -6.02 -2.01 10.34
N VAL A 93 -4.84 -1.46 10.10
CA VAL A 93 -4.59 -0.03 10.11
C VAL A 93 -4.42 0.46 8.68
N THR A 94 -5.04 1.59 8.37
CA THR A 94 -4.88 2.28 7.09
C THR A 94 -4.53 3.74 7.32
N TYR A 95 -3.72 4.31 6.43
CA TYR A 95 -3.38 5.72 6.38
C TYR A 95 -3.55 6.25 4.97
N ARG A 96 -4.26 7.37 4.82
CA ARG A 96 -4.38 8.11 3.57
C ARG A 96 -3.85 9.52 3.77
N LEU A 97 -2.78 9.84 3.06
CA LEU A 97 -2.01 11.06 3.23
C LEU A 97 -2.17 11.94 1.99
N ARG A 98 -2.26 13.25 2.20
CA ARG A 98 -2.25 14.27 1.16
C ARG A 98 -1.32 15.39 1.55
N GLY A 99 -0.48 15.82 0.63
CA GLY A 99 0.51 16.85 0.92
C GLY A 99 0.90 17.66 -0.29
N VAL A 100 1.94 18.44 -0.08
CA VAL A 100 2.66 19.18 -1.12
C VAL A 100 4.14 18.88 -1.04
N TRP A 101 4.80 18.91 -2.18
CA TRP A 101 6.24 18.78 -2.27
C TRP A 101 6.84 19.79 -3.24
N GLY A 102 8.14 20.03 -3.11
CA GLY A 102 8.91 20.77 -4.09
C GLY A 102 10.40 20.66 -3.82
N THR A 103 11.21 21.18 -4.74
CA THR A 103 12.66 21.25 -4.59
C THR A 103 13.09 22.72 -4.52
N PRO A 104 13.05 23.37 -3.33
CA PRO A 104 13.63 24.70 -3.17
C PRO A 104 15.10 24.74 -3.63
N GLU A 105 15.57 25.93 -4.00
CA GLU A 105 16.97 26.19 -4.39
C GLU A 105 17.92 25.47 -3.40
N ASP A 106 18.84 24.65 -3.92
CA ASP A 106 19.77 23.72 -3.22
C ASP A 106 19.45 22.19 -3.34
N ASP A 107 18.67 21.75 -4.34
CA ASP A 107 18.35 20.34 -4.64
C ASP A 107 17.73 19.55 -3.47
N ALA A 108 17.30 20.24 -2.42
CA ALA A 108 16.64 19.63 -1.27
C ALA A 108 15.17 19.44 -1.58
N ILE A 109 14.63 18.24 -1.36
CA ILE A 109 13.18 18.06 -1.36
C ILE A 109 12.60 18.64 -0.07
N ASP A 110 11.52 19.39 -0.21
CA ASP A 110 10.66 19.88 0.86
C ASP A 110 9.32 19.17 0.70
N VAL A 111 8.89 18.46 1.73
CA VAL A 111 7.64 17.69 1.75
C VAL A 111 6.82 18.11 2.95
N SER A 112 5.51 18.24 2.78
CA SER A 112 4.60 18.58 3.86
C SER A 112 3.27 17.88 3.67
N TRP A 113 2.94 16.98 4.60
CA TRP A 113 1.61 16.39 4.66
C TRP A 113 0.63 17.41 5.23
N THR A 114 -0.42 17.67 4.47
CA THR A 114 -1.48 18.65 4.76
C THR A 114 -2.76 18.02 5.32
N SER A 115 -2.93 16.71 5.10
CA SER A 115 -4.02 15.91 5.65
C SER A 115 -3.52 14.48 5.75
N ILE A 116 -3.76 13.87 6.91
CA ILE A 116 -3.51 12.45 7.16
C ILE A 116 -4.79 11.93 7.77
N ARG A 117 -5.36 10.90 7.15
CA ARG A 117 -6.51 10.18 7.68
C ARG A 117 -6.07 8.78 8.06
N SER A 118 -6.49 8.31 9.23
CA SER A 118 -6.24 6.93 9.64
C SER A 118 -7.53 6.23 10.02
N GLY A 119 -7.55 4.93 9.80
CA GLY A 119 -8.63 4.03 10.21
C GLY A 119 -8.04 2.80 10.89
N LEU A 120 -8.79 2.25 11.85
CA LEU A 120 -8.46 1.00 12.54
C LEU A 120 -9.71 0.11 12.54
N THR A 121 -9.64 -1.09 11.98
CA THR A 121 -10.83 -1.95 11.83
C THR A 121 -10.49 -3.43 11.95
N GLY A 122 -11.50 -4.25 12.25
CA GLY A 122 -11.36 -5.69 12.29
C GLY A 122 -10.50 -6.14 13.46
N CYS A 123 -10.42 -5.34 14.53
CA CYS A 123 -9.74 -5.71 15.75
C CYS A 123 -10.52 -6.82 16.47
N THR A 124 -9.81 -7.78 17.07
CA THR A 124 -10.41 -8.74 18.00
C THR A 124 -11.04 -8.05 19.22
N ASP A 125 -10.49 -6.90 19.63
CA ASP A 125 -11.15 -5.98 20.56
C ASP A 125 -11.83 -4.86 19.76
N GLU A 126 -13.12 -5.03 19.49
CA GLU A 126 -13.95 -4.07 18.75
C GLU A 126 -13.97 -2.67 19.38
N THR A 127 -13.59 -2.51 20.66
CA THR A 127 -13.51 -1.18 21.28
C THR A 127 -12.35 -0.34 20.75
N LEU A 128 -11.40 -0.98 20.05
CA LEU A 128 -10.31 -0.33 19.35
C LEU A 128 -10.71 0.12 17.95
N ASP A 129 -11.75 -0.47 17.35
CA ASP A 129 -12.18 -0.12 16.00
C ASP A 129 -12.58 1.36 15.95
N ALA A 130 -12.00 2.05 14.97
CA ALA A 130 -12.13 3.47 14.78
C ALA A 130 -12.35 3.76 13.28
N PRO A 131 -13.45 4.45 12.93
CA PRO A 131 -13.68 4.82 11.54
C PRO A 131 -12.58 5.76 11.07
N ASP A 132 -12.35 5.73 9.77
CA ASP A 132 -11.41 6.61 9.09
C ASP A 132 -11.64 8.10 9.41
N ALA A 133 -10.69 8.73 10.09
CA ALA A 133 -10.78 10.10 10.56
C ALA A 133 -9.47 10.87 10.34
N ASP A 134 -9.55 12.21 10.28
CA ASP A 134 -8.34 13.04 10.28
C ASP A 134 -7.58 12.84 11.59
N VAL A 135 -6.29 12.53 11.48
CA VAL A 135 -5.40 12.41 12.65
C VAL A 135 -5.16 13.79 13.26
N THR A 136 -4.79 13.79 14.54
CA THR A 136 -4.52 15.05 15.23
C THR A 136 -3.26 15.72 14.66
N ALA A 137 -3.13 17.04 14.84
CA ALA A 137 -1.97 17.78 14.36
C ALA A 137 -0.63 17.25 14.95
N GLU A 138 -0.64 16.66 16.14
CA GLU A 138 0.53 16.05 16.78
C GLU A 138 1.02 14.80 16.04
N GLU A 139 0.10 13.94 15.56
CA GLU A 139 0.45 12.81 14.68
C GLU A 139 0.89 13.29 13.29
N GLY A 140 0.34 14.40 12.81
CA GLY A 140 0.80 15.02 11.56
C GLY A 140 2.23 15.56 11.63
N GLU A 141 2.67 16.07 12.78
CA GLU A 141 4.06 16.45 13.01
C GLU A 141 4.98 15.21 13.05
N LEU A 142 4.52 14.08 13.60
CA LEU A 142 5.29 12.82 13.60
C LEU A 142 5.57 12.31 12.18
N TRP A 143 4.58 12.26 11.29
CA TRP A 143 4.79 11.84 9.90
C TRP A 143 5.68 12.82 9.12
N ASN A 144 5.56 14.12 9.40
CA ASN A 144 6.45 15.12 8.82
C ASN A 144 7.89 14.98 9.34
N ASP A 145 8.09 14.56 10.59
CA ASP A 145 9.42 14.30 11.16
C ASP A 145 10.03 12.97 10.66
N GLU A 146 9.21 11.94 10.45
CA GLU A 146 9.65 10.64 9.92
C GLU A 146 10.03 10.72 8.43
N LEU A 147 9.28 11.48 7.63
CA LEU A 147 9.51 11.65 6.20
C LEU A 147 10.27 12.94 5.86
N GLY A 148 10.50 13.83 6.84
CA GLY A 148 11.35 15.02 6.75
C GLY A 148 12.85 14.73 6.69
N GLY A 149 13.22 13.49 6.33
CA GLY A 149 14.59 13.03 6.19
C GLY A 149 15.33 13.58 4.96
N PHE A 150 16.53 13.05 4.71
CA PHE A 150 17.26 13.30 3.45
C PHE A 150 16.86 12.30 2.37
N TRP A 151 16.29 12.77 1.28
CA TRP A 151 15.82 11.91 0.19
C TRP A 151 16.90 11.75 -0.88
N THR A 152 17.00 10.57 -1.48
CA THR A 152 17.96 10.31 -2.56
C THR A 152 17.37 9.32 -3.54
N VAL A 153 17.34 9.71 -4.82
CA VAL A 153 16.94 8.82 -5.92
C VAL A 153 18.18 8.31 -6.65
N THR A 154 18.21 7.01 -6.92
CA THR A 154 19.24 6.38 -7.76
C THR A 154 18.58 5.32 -8.64
N GLY A 155 18.33 5.69 -9.90
CA GLY A 155 17.54 4.88 -10.83
C GLY A 155 16.12 4.67 -10.29
N SER A 156 15.71 3.41 -10.16
CA SER A 156 14.40 3.01 -9.62
C SER A 156 14.35 2.93 -8.09
N ASN A 157 15.36 3.40 -7.37
CA ASN A 157 15.41 3.32 -5.91
C ASN A 157 15.32 4.72 -5.31
N LEU A 158 14.44 4.88 -4.32
CA LEU A 158 14.35 6.05 -3.47
C LEU A 158 14.73 5.64 -2.04
N ARG A 159 15.55 6.47 -1.40
CA ARG A 159 15.91 6.30 0.02
C ARG A 159 15.61 7.57 0.78
N ILE A 160 15.03 7.42 1.97
CA ILE A 160 14.77 8.51 2.90
C ILE A 160 15.56 8.22 4.17
N ALA A 161 16.54 9.06 4.48
CA ALA A 161 17.26 9.00 5.74
C ALA A 161 16.42 9.67 6.84
N ALA A 162 15.60 8.87 7.51
CA ALA A 162 14.75 9.27 8.63
C ALA A 162 15.54 9.26 9.96
N ALA A 163 14.95 9.82 11.01
CA ALA A 163 15.57 9.84 12.35
C ALA A 163 15.87 8.43 12.89
N ASN A 164 15.02 7.47 12.58
CA ASN A 164 15.06 6.11 13.12
C ASN A 164 15.66 5.07 12.14
N GLY A 165 16.13 5.49 10.96
CA GLY A 165 16.71 4.58 9.99
C GLY A 165 16.70 5.09 8.56
N THR A 166 16.82 4.17 7.61
CA THR A 166 16.66 4.48 6.18
C THR A 166 15.44 3.74 5.67
N LEU A 167 14.44 4.50 5.22
CA LEU A 167 13.30 3.97 4.49
C LEU A 167 13.73 3.75 3.03
N ALA A 168 13.32 2.63 2.46
CA ALA A 168 13.70 2.23 1.11
C ALA A 168 12.46 1.96 0.27
N TYR A 169 12.38 2.66 -0.86
CA TYR A 169 11.29 2.55 -1.81
C TYR A 169 11.81 2.19 -3.18
N THR A 170 10.98 1.48 -3.94
CA THR A 170 11.20 1.15 -5.34
C THR A 170 10.14 1.84 -6.18
N ARG A 171 10.56 2.33 -7.34
CA ARG A 171 9.66 2.95 -8.30
C ARG A 171 8.61 1.95 -8.78
N VAL A 172 7.36 2.38 -8.76
CA VAL A 172 6.20 1.59 -9.18
C VAL A 172 5.93 1.90 -10.65
N GLU A 173 6.15 0.89 -11.49
CA GLU A 173 5.87 0.94 -12.94
C GLU A 173 4.58 0.19 -13.30
N ASN A 174 4.03 -0.59 -12.37
CA ASN A 174 2.87 -1.42 -12.61
C ASN A 174 1.65 -0.80 -11.93
N ASP A 175 0.60 -0.53 -12.72
CA ASP A 175 -0.61 0.13 -12.25
C ASP A 175 -1.40 -0.71 -11.24
N PHE A 176 -1.23 -2.03 -11.23
CA PHE A 176 -1.86 -2.93 -10.25
C PHE A 176 -1.33 -2.73 -8.83
N VAL A 177 -0.09 -2.31 -8.67
CA VAL A 177 0.52 -2.12 -7.34
C VAL A 177 -0.24 -1.03 -6.60
N GLY A 178 -0.59 -1.26 -5.35
CA GLY A 178 -1.39 -0.35 -4.52
C GLY A 178 -2.53 -1.07 -3.81
N SER A 179 -3.32 -0.29 -3.08
CA SER A 179 -4.49 -0.78 -2.34
C SER A 179 -5.77 -0.52 -3.12
N TRP A 180 -6.66 -1.50 -3.08
CA TRP A 180 -7.91 -1.52 -3.79
C TRP A 180 -9.03 -1.79 -2.81
N THR A 181 -10.06 -0.94 -2.84
CA THR A 181 -11.25 -1.09 -2.00
C THR A 181 -12.49 -1.23 -2.85
N GLY A 182 -13.38 -2.13 -2.47
CA GLY A 182 -14.58 -2.46 -3.24
C GLY A 182 -15.63 -3.12 -2.36
N GLN A 183 -16.70 -3.58 -3.00
CA GLN A 183 -17.75 -4.32 -2.32
C GLN A 183 -18.33 -5.38 -3.24
N THR A 184 -18.54 -6.58 -2.70
CA THR A 184 -19.21 -7.71 -3.35
C THR A 184 -20.42 -8.14 -2.54
N LEU A 185 -21.37 -8.80 -3.19
CA LEU A 185 -22.51 -9.44 -2.53
C LEU A 185 -22.29 -10.94 -2.57
N VAL A 186 -22.30 -11.59 -1.41
CA VAL A 186 -22.17 -13.05 -1.28
C VAL A 186 -23.42 -13.64 -0.66
N ASP A 187 -23.84 -14.83 -1.10
CA ASP A 187 -25.08 -15.49 -0.67
C ASP A 187 -24.87 -16.90 -0.10
N ASP A 188 -23.62 -17.29 0.13
CA ASP A 188 -23.17 -18.63 0.51
C ASP A 188 -22.77 -18.77 1.99
N LEU A 189 -22.81 -17.67 2.75
CA LEU A 189 -22.51 -17.65 4.18
C LEU A 189 -23.56 -18.44 4.98
N ALA A 190 -23.11 -19.44 5.74
CA ALA A 190 -23.99 -20.36 6.47
C ALA A 190 -24.95 -19.67 7.46
N PHE A 191 -24.54 -18.55 8.07
CA PHE A 191 -25.37 -17.76 8.99
C PHE A 191 -26.40 -16.87 8.26
N ALA A 192 -26.24 -16.68 6.95
CA ALA A 192 -27.07 -15.81 6.12
C ALA A 192 -27.90 -16.57 5.08
N ASP A 193 -28.30 -17.82 5.36
CA ASP A 193 -29.03 -18.69 4.42
C ASP A 193 -30.15 -17.96 3.65
N GLY A 194 -29.97 -17.88 2.32
CA GLY A 194 -30.90 -17.26 1.38
C GLY A 194 -30.91 -15.74 1.37
N ARG A 195 -29.86 -15.08 1.88
CA ARG A 195 -29.75 -13.62 2.00
C ARG A 195 -28.34 -13.17 1.61
N ASP A 196 -28.29 -12.12 0.81
CA ASP A 196 -27.03 -11.53 0.39
C ASP A 196 -26.41 -10.73 1.55
N VAL A 197 -25.11 -10.91 1.76
CA VAL A 197 -24.29 -10.11 2.67
C VAL A 197 -23.32 -9.30 1.82
N ALA A 198 -23.24 -8.00 2.09
CA ALA A 198 -22.26 -7.14 1.45
C ALA A 198 -20.91 -7.29 2.16
N LEU A 199 -19.90 -7.76 1.44
CA LEU A 199 -18.52 -7.78 1.91
C LEU A 199 -17.83 -6.50 1.45
N ASP A 200 -17.45 -5.67 2.40
CA ASP A 200 -16.50 -4.59 2.19
C ASP A 200 -15.10 -5.21 2.03
N GLU A 201 -14.51 -5.00 0.86
CA GLU A 201 -13.25 -5.63 0.48
C GLU A 201 -12.13 -4.61 0.41
N MET A 202 -10.99 -4.95 1.00
CA MET A 202 -9.73 -4.24 0.81
C MET A 202 -8.60 -5.22 0.55
N PHE A 203 -7.80 -4.98 -0.49
CA PHE A 203 -6.59 -5.77 -0.72
C PHE A 203 -5.45 -4.92 -1.28
N TRP A 204 -4.24 -5.44 -1.11
CA TRP A 204 -2.99 -4.77 -1.49
C TRP A 204 -2.19 -5.66 -2.41
N LEU A 205 -1.81 -5.12 -3.57
CA LEU A 205 -0.84 -5.75 -4.46
C LEU A 205 0.51 -5.07 -4.27
N ASN A 206 1.48 -5.78 -3.70
CA ASN A 206 2.78 -5.22 -3.37
C ASN A 206 3.77 -5.37 -4.53
N GLN A 207 4.70 -4.42 -4.65
CA GLN A 207 5.75 -4.41 -5.68
C GLN A 207 6.63 -5.68 -5.68
N ASP A 208 6.74 -6.36 -4.54
CA ASP A 208 7.52 -7.59 -4.37
C ASP A 208 6.76 -8.88 -4.79
N GLY A 209 5.55 -8.72 -5.33
CA GLY A 209 4.66 -9.82 -5.74
C GLY A 209 3.92 -10.47 -4.58
N THR A 210 3.99 -9.93 -3.36
CA THR A 210 3.09 -10.33 -2.26
C THR A 210 1.76 -9.62 -2.37
N MET A 211 0.73 -10.21 -1.80
CA MET A 211 -0.57 -9.57 -1.64
C MET A 211 -1.23 -9.98 -0.34
N VAL A 212 -2.06 -9.08 0.17
CA VAL A 212 -2.82 -9.27 1.41
C VAL A 212 -4.24 -8.79 1.16
N GLY A 213 -5.22 -9.37 1.83
CA GLY A 213 -6.62 -8.96 1.74
C GLY A 213 -7.30 -8.98 3.11
N TYR A 214 -8.28 -8.10 3.28
CA TYR A 214 -9.19 -8.02 4.41
C TYR A 214 -10.59 -7.77 3.88
N PHE A 215 -11.46 -8.76 4.01
CA PHE A 215 -12.86 -8.67 3.58
C PHE A 215 -13.77 -8.86 4.78
N THR A 216 -14.77 -8.01 4.94
CA THR A 216 -15.67 -8.06 6.10
C THR A 216 -17.09 -7.71 5.72
N GLY A 217 -18.08 -8.32 6.35
CA GLY A 217 -19.46 -7.96 6.14
C GLY A 217 -20.35 -8.42 7.27
N THR A 218 -21.31 -7.58 7.63
CA THR A 218 -22.27 -7.86 8.70
C THR A 218 -23.65 -8.12 8.12
N ASP A 219 -24.28 -9.17 8.62
CA ASP A 219 -25.68 -9.46 8.35
C ASP A 219 -26.59 -8.90 9.45
N ASP A 220 -27.39 -7.88 9.09
CA ASP A 220 -28.29 -7.18 10.02
C ASP A 220 -29.36 -8.07 10.69
N VAL A 221 -29.70 -9.23 10.12
CA VAL A 221 -30.76 -10.10 10.68
C VAL A 221 -30.21 -11.09 11.71
N SER A 222 -29.03 -11.66 11.45
CA SER A 222 -28.37 -12.59 12.39
C SER A 222 -27.43 -11.88 13.36
N GLY A 223 -27.06 -10.62 13.09
CA GLY A 223 -26.02 -9.89 13.82
C GLY A 223 -24.60 -10.38 13.53
N CYS A 224 -24.46 -11.47 12.76
CA CYS A 224 -23.16 -12.07 12.48
C CYS A 224 -22.32 -11.21 11.53
N THR A 225 -21.03 -11.15 11.81
CA THR A 225 -20.01 -10.56 10.94
C THR A 225 -19.12 -11.67 10.41
N ALA A 226 -18.97 -11.73 9.09
CA ALA A 226 -17.92 -12.49 8.43
C ALA A 226 -16.63 -11.65 8.36
N ASP A 227 -15.49 -12.29 8.62
CA ASP A 227 -14.17 -11.69 8.58
C ASP A 227 -13.19 -12.63 7.88
N TYR A 228 -12.67 -12.18 6.75
CA TYR A 228 -11.71 -12.90 5.94
C TYR A 228 -10.38 -12.18 5.93
N ARG A 229 -9.30 -12.94 6.16
CA ARG A 229 -7.92 -12.47 6.12
C ARG A 229 -7.13 -13.28 5.13
N LEU A 230 -6.64 -12.62 4.10
CA LEU A 230 -6.07 -13.27 2.95
C LEU A 230 -4.58 -12.90 2.82
N GLN A 231 -3.77 -13.88 2.45
CA GLN A 231 -2.37 -13.67 2.09
C GLN A 231 -2.04 -14.49 0.86
N GLY A 232 -1.33 -13.89 -0.08
CA GLY A 232 -1.08 -14.53 -1.37
C GLY A 232 0.11 -13.98 -2.12
N ARG A 233 0.15 -14.34 -3.39
CA ARG A 233 1.08 -13.79 -4.36
C ARG A 233 0.35 -13.40 -5.63
N TRP A 234 0.91 -12.40 -6.29
CA TRP A 234 0.50 -12.03 -7.63
C TRP A 234 1.71 -11.93 -8.55
N SER A 235 1.46 -12.07 -9.84
CA SER A 235 2.45 -11.80 -10.87
C SER A 235 1.76 -11.29 -12.13
N LEU A 236 2.51 -10.56 -12.96
CA LEU A 236 2.03 -10.12 -14.26
C LEU A 236 2.76 -10.89 -15.35
N SER A 237 1.99 -11.60 -16.18
CA SER A 237 2.45 -12.15 -17.45
C SER A 237 2.16 -11.17 -18.59
N ALA A 238 2.63 -11.48 -19.81
CA ALA A 238 2.41 -10.60 -20.96
C ALA A 238 0.92 -10.39 -21.29
N ASP A 239 0.07 -11.35 -20.93
CA ASP A 239 -1.33 -11.43 -21.38
C ASP A 239 -2.34 -11.42 -20.21
N ALA A 240 -1.89 -11.59 -18.97
CA ALA A 240 -2.78 -11.70 -17.81
C ALA A 240 -2.05 -11.45 -16.47
N ILE A 241 -2.80 -10.98 -15.47
CA ILE A 241 -2.39 -11.09 -14.07
C ILE A 241 -2.67 -12.51 -13.57
N ASP A 242 -1.80 -13.02 -12.72
CA ASP A 242 -1.95 -14.29 -12.01
C ASP A 242 -1.99 -13.99 -10.53
N VAL A 243 -3.04 -14.43 -9.84
CA VAL A 243 -3.32 -14.14 -8.43
C VAL A 243 -3.57 -15.48 -7.74
N ALA A 244 -2.92 -15.69 -6.59
CA ALA A 244 -3.08 -16.92 -5.83
C ALA A 244 -3.02 -16.65 -4.33
N TRP A 245 -4.11 -16.97 -3.63
CA TRP A 245 -4.16 -16.94 -2.18
C TRP A 245 -3.51 -18.18 -1.59
N SER A 246 -2.50 -17.95 -0.75
CA SER A 246 -1.80 -19.00 -0.01
C SER A 246 -2.39 -19.25 1.37
N SER A 247 -3.15 -18.28 1.88
CA SER A 247 -3.87 -18.36 3.14
C SER A 247 -5.15 -17.54 3.06
N ILE A 248 -6.22 -18.12 3.59
CA ILE A 248 -7.53 -17.50 3.75
C ILE A 248 -8.02 -17.95 5.13
N SER A 249 -7.95 -17.04 6.10
CA SER A 249 -8.49 -17.25 7.44
C SER A 249 -9.89 -16.64 7.49
N SER A 250 -10.90 -17.46 7.75
CA SER A 250 -12.29 -17.03 7.93
C SER A 250 -12.69 -17.14 9.41
N GLU A 251 -13.37 -16.12 9.91
CA GLU A 251 -13.95 -16.03 11.24
C GLU A 251 -15.39 -15.52 11.12
N THR A 252 -16.28 -16.02 11.98
CA THR A 252 -17.64 -15.48 12.14
C THR A 252 -17.83 -15.06 13.59
N PHE A 253 -18.23 -13.83 13.83
CA PHE A 253 -18.40 -13.32 15.20
C PHE A 253 -19.53 -12.29 15.32
N GLY A 254 -19.88 -11.94 16.57
CA GLY A 254 -20.86 -10.89 16.86
C GLY A 254 -22.31 -11.36 16.69
N CYS A 255 -22.53 -12.65 16.47
CA CYS A 255 -23.83 -13.22 16.18
C CYS A 255 -24.83 -13.05 17.35
N ASP A 256 -26.09 -12.74 17.02
CA ASP A 256 -27.19 -12.78 17.99
C ASP A 256 -27.38 -14.21 18.55
N ASP A 257 -27.14 -15.23 17.71
CA ASP A 257 -27.00 -16.63 18.13
C ASP A 257 -25.51 -17.00 18.23
N ALA A 258 -24.98 -16.99 19.45
CA ALA A 258 -23.58 -17.30 19.73
C ALA A 258 -23.14 -18.73 19.36
N SER A 259 -24.06 -19.61 18.95
CA SER A 259 -23.69 -20.91 18.38
C SER A 259 -23.20 -20.85 16.93
N LEU A 260 -23.41 -19.70 16.27
CA LEU A 260 -22.91 -19.39 14.94
C LEU A 260 -21.55 -18.67 14.99
N ASP A 261 -21.07 -18.26 16.17
CA ASP A 261 -19.72 -17.72 16.30
C ASP A 261 -18.69 -18.84 16.06
N GLU A 262 -17.81 -18.60 15.10
CA GLU A 262 -16.76 -19.53 14.68
C GLU A 262 -15.41 -18.84 14.76
N ALA A 263 -14.51 -19.41 15.57
CA ALA A 263 -13.13 -18.93 15.69
C ALA A 263 -12.39 -19.01 14.34
N PRO A 264 -11.29 -18.26 14.15
CA PRO A 264 -10.56 -18.25 12.89
C PRO A 264 -10.16 -19.65 12.42
N THR A 265 -10.55 -20.01 11.20
CA THR A 265 -10.19 -21.27 10.55
C THR A 265 -9.59 -21.03 9.16
N GLU A 266 -8.73 -21.95 8.73
CA GLU A 266 -8.10 -21.88 7.41
C GLU A 266 -8.98 -22.56 6.38
N VAL A 267 -9.39 -21.80 5.35
CA VAL A 267 -10.44 -22.20 4.41
C VAL A 267 -10.00 -22.16 2.95
N VAL A 268 -8.69 -22.09 2.67
CA VAL A 268 -8.13 -22.05 1.30
C VAL A 268 -8.69 -23.16 0.39
N ALA A 269 -8.94 -24.37 0.90
CA ALA A 269 -9.44 -25.47 0.08
C ALA A 269 -10.95 -25.42 -0.23
N SER A 270 -11.73 -24.66 0.55
CA SER A 270 -13.17 -24.51 0.37
C SER A 270 -13.55 -23.17 -0.25
N GLU A 271 -12.80 -22.13 0.08
CA GLU A 271 -13.00 -20.74 -0.38
C GLU A 271 -12.04 -20.36 -1.50
N GLY A 272 -10.91 -21.07 -1.64
CA GLY A 272 -9.95 -20.79 -2.72
C GLY A 272 -10.62 -20.89 -4.08
N ASP A 273 -11.46 -21.91 -4.32
CA ASP A 273 -12.22 -22.03 -5.56
C ASP A 273 -13.24 -20.87 -5.74
N LEU A 274 -13.83 -20.33 -4.67
CA LEU A 274 -14.77 -19.20 -4.73
C LEU A 274 -14.04 -17.90 -5.10
N TRP A 275 -12.99 -17.57 -4.37
CA TRP A 275 -12.19 -16.38 -4.64
C TRP A 275 -11.43 -16.51 -5.96
N ASP A 276 -11.01 -17.72 -6.33
CA ASP A 276 -10.44 -17.99 -7.63
C ASP A 276 -11.52 -17.81 -8.71
N GLU A 277 -12.77 -18.28 -8.56
CA GLU A 277 -13.82 -18.05 -9.58
C GLU A 277 -14.28 -16.58 -9.70
N GLU A 278 -14.36 -15.86 -8.59
CA GLU A 278 -14.72 -14.44 -8.53
C GLU A 278 -13.60 -13.52 -9.04
N LEU A 279 -12.34 -13.89 -8.80
CA LEU A 279 -11.17 -13.13 -9.23
C LEU A 279 -10.52 -13.67 -10.51
N ASP A 280 -10.93 -14.84 -11.01
CA ASP A 280 -10.52 -15.36 -12.33
C ASP A 280 -11.30 -14.61 -13.41
N GLY A 281 -10.54 -13.90 -14.24
CA GLY A 281 -11.12 -12.91 -15.12
C GLY A 281 -10.12 -11.96 -15.74
N GLU A 282 -10.65 -11.03 -16.53
CA GLU A 282 -9.85 -9.95 -17.09
C GLU A 282 -9.76 -8.81 -16.09
N TRP A 283 -8.54 -8.54 -15.62
CA TRP A 283 -8.25 -7.42 -14.74
C TRP A 283 -7.75 -6.23 -15.56
N VAL A 284 -8.38 -5.08 -15.40
CA VAL A 284 -8.03 -3.85 -16.11
C VAL A 284 -7.93 -2.70 -15.13
N VAL A 285 -6.82 -1.97 -15.15
CA VAL A 285 -6.67 -0.72 -14.40
C VAL A 285 -6.87 0.47 -15.33
N GLU A 286 -7.82 1.33 -15.00
CA GLU A 286 -8.09 2.59 -15.68
C GLU A 286 -7.99 3.74 -14.66
N GLY A 287 -6.78 4.28 -14.50
CA GLY A 287 -6.49 5.31 -13.51
C GLY A 287 -6.59 4.78 -12.07
N ASP A 288 -7.60 5.27 -11.35
CA ASP A 288 -7.88 4.91 -9.95
C ASP A 288 -8.99 3.85 -9.83
N THR A 289 -9.33 3.18 -10.94
CA THR A 289 -10.31 2.09 -10.95
C THR A 289 -9.65 0.81 -11.42
N LEU A 290 -9.80 -0.26 -10.63
CA LEU A 290 -9.54 -1.62 -11.04
C LEU A 290 -10.87 -2.29 -11.34
N ARG A 291 -10.99 -2.85 -12.54
CA ARG A 291 -12.14 -3.62 -12.98
C ARG A 291 -11.74 -5.07 -13.17
N ILE A 292 -12.49 -5.97 -12.55
CA ILE A 292 -12.36 -7.42 -12.74
C ILE A 292 -13.61 -7.91 -13.46
N SER A 293 -13.43 -8.39 -14.70
CA SER A 293 -14.51 -9.04 -15.45
C SER A 293 -14.47 -10.53 -15.18
N THR A 294 -15.37 -11.01 -14.32
CA THR A 294 -15.32 -12.37 -13.77
C THR A 294 -15.69 -13.42 -14.83
N SER A 295 -15.20 -14.64 -14.64
CA SER A 295 -15.49 -15.77 -15.51
C SER A 295 -17.00 -16.11 -15.61
N VAL A 296 -17.78 -15.71 -14.61
CA VAL A 296 -19.24 -15.91 -14.52
C VAL A 296 -20.06 -14.77 -15.13
N GLY A 297 -19.41 -13.72 -15.65
CA GLY A 297 -20.04 -12.65 -16.42
C GLY A 297 -20.42 -11.40 -15.62
N ASP A 298 -19.99 -11.32 -14.37
CA ASP A 298 -20.13 -10.14 -13.52
C ASP A 298 -18.91 -9.22 -13.64
N THR A 299 -19.05 -8.01 -13.12
CA THR A 299 -17.97 -7.03 -13.10
C THR A 299 -17.86 -6.45 -11.71
N ILE A 300 -16.70 -6.63 -11.10
CA ILE A 300 -16.37 -6.04 -9.81
C ILE A 300 -15.50 -4.82 -10.06
N GLU A 301 -15.84 -3.70 -9.43
CA GLU A 301 -15.08 -2.46 -9.51
C GLU A 301 -14.50 -2.11 -8.15
N TYR A 302 -13.19 -1.90 -8.12
CA TYR A 302 -12.46 -1.43 -6.97
C TYR A 302 -11.92 -0.03 -7.24
N ALA A 303 -11.96 0.81 -6.21
CA ALA A 303 -11.30 2.10 -6.21
C ALA A 303 -9.90 1.97 -5.60
N ARG A 304 -8.93 2.66 -6.17
CA ARG A 304 -7.62 2.81 -5.57
C ARG A 304 -7.75 3.69 -4.33
N ALA A 305 -7.17 3.27 -3.22
CA ALA A 305 -7.02 4.15 -2.06
C ALA A 305 -5.86 5.14 -2.33
N LEU A 306 -6.16 6.36 -2.80
CA LEU A 306 -5.23 7.51 -2.90
C LEU A 306 -5.93 8.85 -2.61
#